data_AF-A0A1F6B374-F1
#
_entry.id   AF-A0A1F6B374-F1
#
_cell.length_a   1.000
_cell.length_b   1.000
_cell.length_c   1.000
_cell.angle_alpha   90.00
_cell.angle_beta   90.00
_cell.angle_gamma   90.00
#
_symmetry.space_group_name_H-M   'P 1'
#
loop_
_entity.id
_entity.type
_entity.pdbx_description
1 polymer ?
#
loop_
_entity_poly.entity_id
_entity_poly.type
_entity_poly.pdbx_seq_one_letter_code
_entity_poly.pdbx_strand_id
1 'polypeptide(L)'
;MKNKMGILIGVLVLLLVGTGFIVYKVLVPSRAQEAVKEEDIIESLPSADASITVEVSKSTMKDNTVVMIVNGLGGKVVSVAYELTYDSEGLIKGVNSGSKPIETGGKDSLEREIYLGTCSRNVCKPDAGIKKISVVMEFTDKDGKKSQFTKDYDF
;
A
#
# COMPACT_ATOMS: atom_id res chain seq x y z
N MET A 1 8.81 76.49 5.39
CA MET A 1 9.14 75.20 6.06
C MET A 1 8.16 74.06 5.74
N LYS A 2 6.88 74.31 5.40
CA LYS A 2 5.89 73.26 5.07
C LYS A 2 6.26 72.40 3.84
N ASN A 3 6.82 72.99 2.77
CA ASN A 3 7.14 72.26 1.54
C ASN A 3 8.33 71.30 1.71
N LYS A 4 9.28 71.62 2.61
CA LYS A 4 10.42 70.75 2.94
C LYS A 4 9.99 69.55 3.79
N MET A 5 9.00 69.73 4.66
CA MET A 5 8.46 68.67 5.51
C MET A 5 7.62 67.66 4.71
N GLY A 6 6.86 68.12 3.71
CA GLY A 6 6.13 67.24 2.78
C GLY A 6 7.06 66.37 1.94
N ILE A 7 8.18 66.92 1.48
CA ILE A 7 9.20 66.15 0.73
C ILE A 7 9.88 65.11 1.64
N LEU A 8 10.21 65.48 2.88
CA LEU A 8 10.78 64.54 3.86
C LEU A 8 9.84 63.37 4.19
N ILE A 9 8.55 63.64 4.37
CA ILE A 9 7.54 62.59 4.61
C ILE A 9 7.39 61.70 3.38
N GLY A 10 7.38 62.27 2.17
CA GLY A 10 7.33 61.50 0.92
C GLY A 10 8.52 60.56 0.76
N VAL A 11 9.73 61.04 1.05
CA VAL A 11 10.96 60.21 1.00
C VAL A 11 10.92 59.12 2.07
N LEU A 12 10.45 59.41 3.29
CA LEU A 12 10.33 58.43 4.37
C LEU A 12 9.34 57.31 4.03
N VAL A 13 8.18 57.65 3.46
CA VAL A 13 7.18 56.66 3.03
C VAL A 13 7.74 55.79 1.91
N LEU A 14 8.47 56.38 0.95
CA LEU A 14 9.06 55.64 -0.16
C LEU A 14 10.18 54.69 0.32
N LEU A 15 10.94 55.10 1.33
CA LEU A 15 11.92 54.24 2.01
C LEU A 15 11.24 53.09 2.76
N LEU A 16 10.13 53.34 3.48
CA LEU A 16 9.40 52.31 4.20
C LEU A 16 8.77 51.27 3.26
N VAL A 17 8.21 51.71 2.14
CA VAL A 17 7.64 50.80 1.13
C VAL A 17 8.75 49.99 0.43
N GLY A 18 9.86 50.65 0.07
CA GLY A 18 11.00 49.97 -0.56
C GLY A 18 11.63 48.91 0.34
N THR A 19 11.89 49.26 1.60
CA THR A 19 12.45 48.32 2.59
C THR A 19 11.47 47.20 2.93
N GLY A 20 10.18 47.50 3.09
CA GLY A 20 9.15 46.49 3.32
C GLY A 20 9.04 45.48 2.17
N PHE A 21 9.15 45.94 0.92
CA PHE A 21 9.10 45.06 -0.26
C PHE A 21 10.31 44.13 -0.35
N ILE A 22 11.52 44.63 -0.06
CA ILE A 22 12.74 43.82 -0.05
C ILE A 22 12.69 42.78 1.07
N VAL A 23 12.26 43.18 2.28
CA VAL A 23 12.12 42.26 3.42
C VAL A 23 11.09 41.17 3.13
N TYR A 24 9.95 41.50 2.50
CA TYR A 24 8.96 40.52 2.07
C TYR A 24 9.54 39.51 1.07
N LYS A 25 10.32 39.97 0.08
CA LYS A 25 10.96 39.09 -0.91
C LYS A 25 12.07 38.19 -0.33
N VAL A 26 12.76 38.66 0.71
CA VAL A 26 13.87 37.91 1.34
C VAL A 26 13.36 36.96 2.43
N LEU A 27 12.35 37.35 3.21
CA LEU A 27 11.87 36.58 4.35
C LEU A 27 10.69 35.65 4.04
N VAL A 28 9.96 35.86 2.94
CA VAL A 28 8.98 34.86 2.48
C VAL A 28 9.76 33.82 1.71
N PRO A 29 10.07 32.65 2.30
CA PRO A 29 10.68 31.59 1.54
C PRO A 29 9.63 31.21 0.51
N SER A 30 9.97 31.30 -0.78
CA SER A 30 9.26 30.48 -1.75
C SER A 30 9.47 29.07 -1.23
N ARG A 31 8.44 28.50 -0.60
CA ARG A 31 8.39 27.11 -0.18
C ARG A 31 8.34 26.33 -1.48
N ALA A 32 9.48 26.27 -2.17
CA ALA A 32 9.77 25.22 -3.09
C ALA A 32 9.57 23.97 -2.26
N GLN A 33 8.41 23.35 -2.43
CA GLN A 33 8.22 21.99 -2.03
C GLN A 33 9.39 21.26 -2.70
N GLU A 34 10.36 20.86 -1.88
CA GLU A 34 11.17 19.72 -2.22
C GLU A 34 10.15 18.63 -2.50
N ALA A 35 9.94 18.37 -3.79
CA ALA A 35 9.24 17.18 -4.22
C ALA A 35 10.03 16.05 -3.57
N VAL A 36 9.43 15.45 -2.55
CA VAL A 36 9.88 14.17 -1.99
C VAL A 36 9.97 13.28 -3.21
N LYS A 37 11.20 12.99 -3.61
CA LYS A 37 11.49 11.99 -4.62
C LYS A 37 11.14 10.68 -3.94
N GLU A 38 9.89 10.27 -4.11
CA GLU A 38 9.40 8.96 -3.77
C GLU A 38 10.30 7.98 -4.52
N GLU A 39 11.22 7.36 -3.79
CA GLU A 39 12.01 6.24 -4.31
C GLU A 39 11.07 5.05 -4.44
N ASP A 40 10.33 4.99 -5.54
CA ASP A 40 9.76 3.75 -6.05
C ASP A 40 10.93 2.86 -6.51
N ILE A 41 11.57 2.19 -5.54
CA ILE A 41 12.21 0.91 -5.82
C ILE A 41 11.18 -0.15 -5.45
N ILE A 42 10.16 -0.30 -6.31
CA ILE A 42 9.45 -1.56 -6.37
C ILE A 42 10.49 -2.56 -6.89
N GLU A 43 11.08 -3.33 -5.97
CA GLU A 43 11.82 -4.53 -6.35
C GLU A 43 10.82 -5.46 -7.06
N SER A 44 10.72 -5.33 -8.38
CA SER A 44 9.77 -6.11 -9.16
C SER A 44 10.29 -7.54 -9.24
N LEU A 45 9.78 -8.40 -8.38
CA LEU A 45 10.01 -9.83 -8.48
C LEU A 45 9.55 -10.31 -9.86
N PRO A 46 10.23 -11.31 -10.46
CA PRO A 46 9.76 -11.91 -11.69
C PRO A 46 8.36 -12.49 -11.48
N SER A 47 7.54 -12.47 -12.53
CA SER A 47 6.21 -13.08 -12.48
C SER A 47 6.31 -14.58 -12.17
N ALA A 48 5.33 -15.09 -11.42
CA ALA A 48 5.21 -16.51 -11.10
C ALA A 48 5.13 -17.38 -12.38
N ASP A 49 5.51 -18.65 -12.25
CA ASP A 49 5.37 -19.63 -13.32
C ASP A 49 3.90 -19.70 -13.80
N ALA A 50 3.68 -19.72 -15.11
CA ALA A 50 2.35 -19.79 -15.71
C ALA A 50 1.58 -21.07 -15.34
N SER A 51 2.27 -22.12 -14.85
CA SER A 51 1.61 -23.30 -14.30
C SER A 51 0.93 -23.06 -12.96
N ILE A 52 1.32 -22.00 -12.22
CA ILE A 52 0.76 -21.69 -10.91
C ILE A 52 -0.56 -20.95 -11.11
N THR A 53 -1.64 -21.55 -10.64
CA THR A 53 -2.97 -20.93 -10.66
C THR A 53 -3.41 -20.60 -9.25
N VAL A 54 -3.91 -19.38 -9.05
CA VAL A 54 -4.52 -18.94 -7.80
C VAL A 54 -6.00 -18.69 -8.05
N GLU A 55 -6.83 -19.25 -7.20
CA GLU A 55 -8.28 -19.06 -7.21
C GLU A 55 -8.73 -18.63 -5.83
N VAL A 56 -9.64 -17.65 -5.78
CA VAL A 56 -10.26 -17.17 -4.55
C VAL A 56 -11.77 -17.22 -4.73
N SER A 57 -12.46 -17.85 -3.79
CA SER A 57 -13.92 -17.98 -3.80
C SER A 57 -14.51 -17.77 -2.42
N LYS A 58 -15.79 -17.38 -2.34
CA LYS A 58 -16.52 -17.34 -1.06
C LYS A 58 -16.71 -18.77 -0.55
N SER A 59 -16.46 -18.99 0.74
CA SER A 59 -16.73 -20.28 1.38
C SER A 59 -18.24 -20.56 1.37
N THR A 60 -18.61 -21.80 1.07
CA THR A 60 -20.00 -22.27 1.15
C THR A 60 -20.37 -22.81 2.53
N MET A 61 -19.38 -23.00 3.41
CA MET A 61 -19.54 -23.63 4.73
C MET A 61 -19.35 -22.66 5.89
N LYS A 62 -18.61 -21.57 5.69
CA LYS A 62 -18.25 -20.62 6.74
C LYS A 62 -18.62 -19.20 6.33
N ASP A 63 -19.34 -18.52 7.22
CA ASP A 63 -19.69 -17.12 7.01
C ASP A 63 -18.44 -16.24 6.94
N ASN A 64 -18.51 -15.25 6.06
CA ASN A 64 -17.49 -14.22 5.90
C ASN A 64 -16.06 -14.74 5.70
N THR A 65 -15.95 -15.89 5.03
CA THR A 65 -14.69 -16.58 4.79
C THR A 65 -14.51 -16.75 3.29
N VAL A 66 -13.28 -16.55 2.81
CA VAL A 66 -12.89 -16.93 1.45
C VAL A 66 -11.94 -18.10 1.49
N VAL A 67 -12.02 -18.95 0.46
CA VAL A 67 -11.10 -20.06 0.25
C VAL A 67 -10.16 -19.66 -0.88
N MET A 68 -8.87 -19.58 -0.56
CA MET A 68 -7.80 -19.38 -1.52
C MET A 68 -7.12 -20.72 -1.81
N ILE A 69 -7.13 -21.11 -3.08
CA ILE A 69 -6.52 -22.34 -3.56
C ILE A 69 -5.40 -21.97 -4.53
N VAL A 70 -4.22 -22.53 -4.29
CA VAL A 70 -3.06 -22.42 -5.16
C VAL A 70 -2.73 -23.81 -5.68
N ASN A 71 -2.61 -23.97 -6.99
CA ASN A 71 -2.24 -25.23 -7.64
C ASN A 71 -1.02 -25.05 -8.54
N GLY A 72 -0.42 -26.16 -8.97
CA GLY A 72 0.70 -26.14 -9.92
C GLY A 72 2.03 -25.71 -9.30
N LEU A 73 2.20 -25.88 -7.98
CA LEU A 73 3.45 -25.62 -7.27
C LEU A 73 4.56 -26.61 -7.69
N GLY A 74 4.18 -27.78 -8.22
CA GLY A 74 5.05 -28.73 -8.90
C GLY A 74 6.21 -29.27 -8.05
N GLY A 75 6.12 -29.15 -6.72
CA GLY A 75 7.21 -29.43 -5.79
C GLY A 75 8.46 -28.57 -6.01
N LYS A 76 8.38 -27.50 -6.81
CA LYS A 76 9.47 -26.55 -7.10
C LYS A 76 9.49 -25.41 -6.09
N VAL A 77 8.29 -24.99 -5.66
CA VAL A 77 8.09 -23.96 -4.63
C VAL A 77 8.26 -24.60 -3.26
N VAL A 78 9.16 -24.07 -2.43
CA VAL A 78 9.38 -24.53 -1.05
C VAL A 78 8.53 -23.75 -0.06
N SER A 79 8.29 -22.46 -0.32
CA SER A 79 7.49 -21.63 0.55
C SER A 79 6.69 -20.57 -0.20
N VAL A 80 5.57 -20.18 0.42
CA VAL A 80 4.59 -19.24 -0.13
C VAL A 80 4.25 -18.20 0.93
N ALA A 81 4.53 -16.94 0.67
CA ALA A 81 3.97 -15.83 1.43
C ALA A 81 2.79 -15.23 0.66
N TYR A 82 1.78 -14.78 1.37
CA TYR A 82 0.64 -14.10 0.74
C TYR A 82 0.23 -12.89 1.55
N GLU A 83 -0.33 -11.93 0.83
CA GLU A 83 -1.09 -10.82 1.37
C GLU A 83 -2.39 -10.72 0.58
N LEU A 84 -3.50 -10.73 1.31
CA LEU A 84 -4.84 -10.53 0.80
C LEU A 84 -5.33 -9.20 1.35
N THR A 85 -5.68 -8.26 0.47
CA THR A 85 -6.25 -6.97 0.84
C THR A 85 -7.67 -6.84 0.31
N TYR A 86 -8.52 -6.12 1.03
CA TYR A 86 -9.92 -5.91 0.68
C TYR A 86 -10.44 -4.59 1.24
N ASP A 87 -11.43 -4.01 0.55
CA ASP A 87 -12.20 -2.89 1.06
C ASP A 87 -13.37 -3.41 1.89
N SER A 88 -13.51 -2.87 3.10
CA SER A 88 -14.68 -3.03 3.94
C SER A 88 -15.18 -1.66 4.37
N GLU A 89 -16.32 -1.25 3.80
CA GLU A 89 -16.99 0.02 4.12
C GLU A 89 -16.08 1.26 3.99
N GLY A 90 -15.20 1.27 2.99
CA GLY A 90 -14.25 2.37 2.72
C GLY A 90 -12.96 2.29 3.53
N LEU A 91 -12.73 1.22 4.28
CA LEU A 91 -11.48 0.95 4.96
C LEU A 91 -10.77 -0.24 4.30
N ILE A 92 -9.55 -0.03 3.84
CA ILE A 92 -8.69 -1.10 3.34
C ILE A 92 -8.16 -1.91 4.52
N LYS A 93 -8.38 -3.21 4.48
CA LYS A 93 -7.94 -4.19 5.47
C LYS A 93 -7.19 -5.32 4.76
N GLY A 94 -6.47 -6.13 5.52
CA GLY A 94 -5.77 -7.26 4.94
C GLY A 94 -5.44 -8.39 5.92
N VAL A 95 -5.14 -9.54 5.34
CA VAL A 95 -4.67 -10.75 6.01
C VAL A 95 -3.43 -11.24 5.28
N ASN A 96 -2.38 -11.57 6.02
CA ASN A 96 -1.15 -12.12 5.45
C ASN A 96 -0.82 -13.50 6.04
N SER A 97 0.16 -14.17 5.46
CA SER A 97 0.68 -15.46 5.97
C SER A 97 1.33 -15.39 7.37
N GLY A 98 1.41 -14.21 7.98
CA GLY A 98 2.09 -13.96 9.25
C GLY A 98 3.58 -13.70 9.08
N SER A 99 4.34 -13.86 10.17
CA SER A 99 5.79 -13.57 10.21
C SER A 99 6.66 -14.60 9.49
N LYS A 100 6.07 -15.71 9.01
CA LYS A 100 6.78 -16.76 8.29
C LYS A 100 5.99 -17.17 7.05
N PRO A 101 6.66 -17.37 5.90
CA PRO A 101 6.06 -18.01 4.74
C PRO A 101 5.51 -19.39 5.07
N ILE A 102 4.53 -19.84 4.30
CA ILE A 102 3.96 -21.18 4.41
C ILE A 102 4.86 -22.15 3.67
N GLU A 103 5.44 -23.10 4.40
CA GLU A 103 6.16 -24.21 3.81
C GLU A 103 5.20 -25.13 3.05
N THR A 104 5.48 -25.38 1.77
CA THR A 104 4.66 -26.25 0.92
C THR A 104 4.90 -27.73 1.23
N GLY A 105 6.08 -28.06 1.76
CA GLY A 105 6.52 -29.45 1.98
C GLY A 105 6.57 -30.27 0.68
N GLY A 106 6.72 -29.61 -0.48
CA GLY A 106 6.73 -30.26 -1.78
C GLY A 106 5.35 -30.66 -2.32
N LYS A 107 4.25 -30.20 -1.69
CA LYS A 107 2.89 -30.39 -2.20
C LYS A 107 2.67 -29.58 -3.47
N ASP A 108 1.84 -30.10 -4.37
CA ASP A 108 1.46 -29.41 -5.61
C ASP A 108 0.41 -28.31 -5.38
N SER A 109 -0.37 -28.42 -4.31
CA SER A 109 -1.40 -27.46 -3.97
C SER A 109 -1.37 -27.01 -2.51
N LEU A 110 -1.89 -25.80 -2.29
CA LEU A 110 -2.05 -25.15 -1.00
C LEU A 110 -3.46 -24.58 -0.90
N GLU A 111 -4.14 -24.87 0.19
CA GLU A 111 -5.46 -24.30 0.50
C GLU A 111 -5.41 -23.49 1.79
N ARG A 112 -6.06 -22.33 1.76
CA ARG A 112 -6.21 -21.43 2.91
C ARG A 112 -7.62 -20.87 2.98
N GLU A 113 -8.28 -21.13 4.10
CA GLU A 113 -9.48 -20.41 4.49
C GLU A 113 -9.07 -19.12 5.22
N ILE A 114 -9.61 -18.00 4.75
CA ILE A 114 -9.28 -16.67 5.26
C ILE A 114 -10.57 -16.02 5.73
N TYR A 115 -10.68 -15.82 7.04
CA TYR A 115 -11.79 -15.08 7.63
C TYR A 115 -11.61 -13.59 7.40
N LEU A 116 -12.62 -12.93 6.81
CA LEU A 116 -12.61 -11.50 6.54
C LEU A 116 -13.21 -10.78 7.75
N GLY A 117 -12.37 -10.40 8.70
CA GLY A 117 -12.86 -9.69 9.88
C GLY A 117 -11.77 -9.43 10.89
N THR A 118 -12.18 -8.88 12.03
CA THR A 118 -11.27 -8.55 13.13
C THR A 118 -11.56 -9.44 14.32
N CYS A 119 -10.55 -10.15 14.82
CA CYS A 119 -10.64 -10.94 16.04
C CYS A 119 -9.92 -10.24 17.20
N SER A 120 -10.61 -10.08 18.33
CA SER A 120 -10.06 -9.56 19.57
C SER A 120 -10.53 -10.40 20.75
N ARG A 121 -9.59 -10.88 21.58
CA ARG A 121 -9.89 -11.64 22.81
C ARG A 121 -10.92 -12.77 22.58
N ASN A 122 -10.67 -13.61 21.57
CA ASN A 122 -11.50 -14.75 21.18
C ASN A 122 -12.88 -14.43 20.58
N VAL A 123 -13.18 -13.15 20.30
CA VAL A 123 -14.40 -12.75 19.58
C VAL A 123 -14.02 -12.19 18.23
N CYS A 124 -14.56 -12.78 17.17
CA CYS A 124 -14.37 -12.32 15.80
C CYS A 124 -15.60 -11.57 15.31
N LYS A 125 -15.39 -10.35 14.83
CA LYS A 125 -16.42 -9.53 14.19
C LYS A 125 -16.24 -9.61 12.67
N PRO A 126 -17.29 -10.02 11.92
CA PRO A 126 -17.23 -10.07 10.47
C PRO A 126 -17.27 -8.65 9.90
N ASP A 127 -16.49 -8.46 8.84
CA ASP A 127 -16.49 -7.24 8.02
C ASP A 127 -17.54 -7.34 6.90
N ALA A 128 -18.25 -6.24 6.63
CA ALA A 128 -19.32 -6.19 5.64
C ALA A 128 -18.90 -5.40 4.39
N GLY A 129 -19.72 -5.51 3.33
CA GLY A 129 -19.61 -4.68 2.13
C GLY A 129 -18.45 -5.04 1.19
N ILE A 130 -17.84 -6.21 1.35
CA ILE A 130 -16.67 -6.64 0.59
C ILE A 130 -17.08 -7.03 -0.83
N LYS A 131 -16.55 -6.31 -1.82
CA LYS A 131 -16.83 -6.53 -3.25
C LYS A 131 -15.62 -6.97 -4.06
N LYS A 132 -14.43 -6.59 -3.59
CA LYS A 132 -13.18 -6.81 -4.29
C LYS A 132 -12.11 -7.25 -3.30
N ILE A 133 -11.33 -8.23 -3.72
CA ILE A 133 -10.16 -8.73 -3.00
C ILE A 133 -8.96 -8.67 -3.94
N SER A 134 -7.85 -8.12 -3.46
CA SER A 134 -6.56 -8.14 -4.17
C SER A 134 -5.65 -9.12 -3.46
N VAL A 135 -5.06 -10.04 -4.21
CA VAL A 135 -4.11 -11.03 -3.67
C VAL A 135 -2.75 -10.80 -4.27
N VAL A 136 -1.74 -10.70 -3.41
CA VAL A 136 -0.33 -10.71 -3.77
C VAL A 136 0.29 -11.96 -3.13
N MET A 137 1.01 -12.74 -3.92
CA MET A 137 1.72 -13.92 -3.42
C MET A 137 3.17 -13.88 -3.84
N GLU A 138 4.06 -14.25 -2.92
CA GLU A 138 5.48 -14.47 -3.18
C GLU A 138 5.77 -15.96 -3.06
N PHE A 139 6.38 -16.54 -4.09
CA PHE A 139 6.81 -17.93 -4.11
C PHE A 139 8.32 -17.99 -4.03
N THR A 140 8.85 -18.79 -3.13
CA THR A 140 10.28 -19.08 -3.03
C THR A 140 10.54 -20.50 -3.53
N ASP A 141 11.49 -20.67 -4.44
CA ASP A 141 11.90 -21.99 -4.94
C ASP A 141 13.02 -22.63 -4.08
N LYS A 142 13.44 -23.84 -4.45
CA LYS A 142 14.53 -24.58 -3.77
C LYS A 142 15.89 -23.89 -3.84
N ASP A 143 16.10 -23.04 -4.84
CA ASP A 143 17.34 -22.25 -5.00
C ASP A 143 17.28 -20.93 -4.21
N GLY A 144 16.14 -20.63 -3.55
CA GLY A 144 15.90 -19.38 -2.86
C GLY A 144 15.46 -18.23 -3.76
N LYS A 145 15.17 -18.48 -5.05
CA LYS A 145 14.67 -17.45 -5.97
C LYS A 145 13.21 -17.17 -5.68
N LYS A 146 12.87 -15.88 -5.73
CA LYS A 146 11.53 -15.38 -5.47
C LYS A 146 10.82 -15.01 -6.76
N SER A 147 9.53 -15.26 -6.81
CA SER A 147 8.63 -14.81 -7.88
C SER A 147 7.31 -14.33 -7.29
N GLN A 148 6.58 -13.52 -8.03
CA GLN A 148 5.36 -12.89 -7.54
C GLN A 148 4.15 -13.14 -8.44
N PHE A 149 3.01 -13.34 -7.81
CA PHE A 149 1.69 -13.31 -8.45
C PHE A 149 0.87 -12.17 -7.85
N THR A 150 0.09 -11.50 -8.69
CA THR A 150 -0.86 -10.48 -8.25
C THR A 150 -2.13 -10.59 -9.08
N LYS A 151 -3.29 -10.62 -8.41
CA LYS A 151 -4.59 -10.64 -9.08
C LYS A 151 -5.70 -10.11 -8.18
N ASP A 152 -6.63 -9.43 -8.82
CA ASP A 152 -7.87 -8.96 -8.23
C ASP A 152 -9.02 -9.93 -8.51
N TYR A 153 -9.92 -10.07 -7.53
CA TYR A 153 -11.11 -10.91 -7.58
C TYR A 153 -12.34 -10.10 -7.17
N ASP A 154 -13.35 -10.10 -8.02
CA ASP A 154 -14.65 -9.46 -7.79
C ASP A 154 -15.69 -10.49 -7.32
N PHE A 155 -16.64 -10.04 -6.49
CA PHE A 155 -17.54 -10.90 -5.71
C PHE A 155 -19.01 -10.47 -5.67
#